data_AF-X5RFA7-F1
#
_entry.id   AF-X5RFA7-F1
#
_cell.length_a   1.000
_cell.length_b   1.000
_cell.length_c   1.000
_cell.angle_alpha   90.00
_cell.angle_beta   90.00
_cell.angle_gamma   90.00
#
_symmetry.space_group_name_H-M   'P 1'
#
loop_
_entity.id
_entity.type
_entity.pdbx_description
1 polymer ?
#
loop_
_entity_poly.entity_id
_entity_poly.type
_entity_poly.pdbx_seq_one_letter_code
_entity_poly.pdbx_strand_id
1 'polypeptide(L)' 'MKAIVATDQTAGTAGMKLVELPEPRAAINDVVVQVHAAGFVNTELEWPSSGGN' A
#
# COMPACT_ATOMS: atom_id res chain seq x y z
N MET A 1 -4.09 -12.27 -2.70
CA MET A 1 -4.75 -11.04 -2.25
C MET A 1 -4.70 -9.96 -3.31
N LYS A 2 -5.76 -9.15 -3.41
CA LYS A 2 -5.78 -7.94 -4.25
C LYS A 2 -5.13 -6.77 -3.52
N ALA A 3 -4.36 -5.95 -4.24
CA ALA A 3 -3.74 -4.74 -3.73
C ALA A 3 -3.74 -3.61 -4.76
N ILE A 4 -3.74 -2.36 -4.30
CA ILE A 4 -3.43 -1.20 -5.12
C ILE A 4 -1.95 -0.85 -4.88
N VAL A 5 -1.14 -0.80 -5.95
CA VAL A 5 0.30 -0.53 -5.86
C VAL A 5 0.65 0.70 -6.71
N ALA A 6 1.49 1.57 -6.16
CA ALA A 6 2.11 2.69 -6.86
C ALA A 6 3.64 2.52 -6.88
N THR A 7 4.24 2.50 -8.07
CA THR A 7 5.69 2.30 -8.25
C THR A 7 6.39 3.45 -8.97
N ASP A 8 5.63 4.34 -9.63
CA ASP A 8 6.16 5.53 -10.27
C ASP A 8 5.88 6.74 -9.38
N GLN A 9 6.96 7.35 -8.88
CA GLN A 9 6.90 8.46 -7.93
C GLN A 9 6.24 9.71 -8.53
N THR A 10 6.28 9.87 -9.85
CA THR A 10 5.83 11.08 -10.54
C THR A 10 4.43 10.94 -11.17
N ALA A 11 3.94 9.71 -11.33
CA ALA A 11 2.66 9.44 -11.98
C ALA A 11 1.43 9.74 -11.10
N GLY A 12 1.62 9.97 -9.80
CA GLY A 12 0.52 10.20 -8.86
C GLY A 12 -0.52 9.07 -8.90
N THR A 13 -1.80 9.41 -8.81
CA THR A 13 -2.90 8.43 -8.83
C THR A 13 -3.01 7.69 -10.17
N ALA A 14 -2.55 8.27 -11.28
CA ALA A 14 -2.55 7.60 -12.59
C ALA A 14 -1.55 6.42 -12.64
N GLY A 15 -0.55 6.42 -11.75
CA GLY A 15 0.40 5.32 -11.59
C GLY A 15 -0.11 4.14 -10.75
N MET A 16 -1.25 4.29 -10.08
CA MET A 16 -1.82 3.23 -9.23
C MET A 16 -2.38 2.09 -10.06
N LYS A 17 -2.10 0.85 -9.64
CA LYS A 17 -2.58 -0.36 -10.31
C LYS A 17 -3.18 -1.35 -9.32
N LEU A 18 -4.36 -1.88 -9.66
CA LEU A 18 -4.92 -3.05 -9.00
C LEU A 18 -4.17 -4.30 -9.49
N VAL A 19 -3.55 -5.03 -8.57
CA VAL A 19 -2.74 -6.22 -8.84
C VAL A 19 -3.13 -7.37 -7.90
N GLU A 20 -2.80 -8.60 -8.31
CA GLU A 20 -2.86 -9.79 -7.45
C GLU A 20 -1.47 -10.08 -6.87
N LEU A 21 -1.39 -10.31 -5.57
CA LEU A 21 -0.18 -10.64 -4.83
C LEU A 21 -0.38 -11.91 -3.98
N PRO A 22 0.69 -12.61 -3.57
CA PRO A 22 0.60 -13.68 -2.59
C PRO A 22 -0.09 -13.22 -1.29
N GLU A 23 -0.78 -14.13 -0.61
CA GLU A 23 -1.30 -13.86 0.73
C GLU A 23 -0.15 -13.55 1.72
N PRO A 24 -0.35 -12.62 2.66
CA PRO A 24 0.69 -12.22 3.60
C PRO A 24 0.98 -13.35 4.59
N ARG A 25 2.23 -13.42 5.05
CA ARG A 25 2.67 -14.35 6.09
C ARG A 25 3.12 -13.53 7.30
N ALA A 26 2.47 -13.73 8.44
CA ALA A 26 2.88 -13.10 9.68
C ALA A 26 4.24 -13.65 10.17
N ALA A 27 5.12 -12.77 10.63
CA ALA A 27 6.21 -13.14 11.53
C ALA A 27 5.70 -13.31 12.98
N ILE A 28 6.58 -13.64 13.93
CA ILE A 28 6.20 -13.99 15.31
C ILE A 28 5.39 -12.91 16.04
N ASN A 29 5.59 -11.63 15.68
CA ASN A 29 4.93 -10.50 16.32
C ASN A 29 3.95 -9.76 15.40
N ASP A 30 3.62 -10.32 14.24
CA ASP A 30 2.70 -9.71 13.29
C ASP A 30 1.30 -10.29 13.41
N VAL A 31 0.32 -9.51 13.00
CA VAL A 31 -1.04 -9.99 12.75
C VAL A 31 -1.38 -9.82 11.27
N VAL A 32 -2.03 -10.83 10.69
CA VAL A 32 -2.66 -10.69 9.37
C VAL A 32 -4.11 -10.25 9.59
N VAL A 33 -4.51 -9.15 8.97
CA VAL A 33 -5.87 -8.63 9.04
C VAL A 33 -6.56 -8.73 7.69
N GLN A 34 -7.86 -9.04 7.72
CA GLN A 34 -8.72 -8.89 6.56
C GLN A 34 -9.20 -7.44 6.49
N VAL A 35 -8.81 -6.73 5.42
CA VAL A 35 -9.22 -5.34 5.21
C VAL A 35 -10.67 -5.30 4.71
N HIS A 36 -11.56 -4.70 5.49
CA HIS A 36 -12.95 -4.43 5.09
C HIS A 36 -13.14 -3.03 4.48
N ALA A 37 -12.34 -2.06 4.93
CA ALA A 37 -12.32 -0.69 4.43
C ALA A 37 -10.92 -0.09 4.64
N ALA A 38 -10.50 0.80 3.74
CA ALA A 38 -9.28 1.58 3.84
C ALA A 38 -9.56 3.04 3.43
N GLY A 39 -8.86 3.98 4.05
CA GLY A 39 -8.90 5.41 3.70
C GLY A 39 -7.70 5.82 2.85
N PHE A 40 -7.79 7.01 2.25
CA PHE A 40 -6.70 7.62 1.48
C PHE A 40 -6.50 9.06 1.97
N VAL A 41 -5.27 9.44 2.28
CA VAL A 41 -4.93 10.79 2.76
C VAL A 41 -4.18 11.59 1.70
N ASN A 42 -4.20 12.92 1.82
CA ASN A 42 -3.62 13.81 0.81
C ASN A 42 -2.12 13.57 0.55
N THR A 43 -1.39 13.09 1.56
CA THR A 43 0.07 12.88 1.50
C THR A 43 0.46 11.42 1.21
N GLU A 44 -0.51 10.52 0.94
CA GLU A 44 -0.27 9.07 0.77
C GLU A 44 0.66 8.75 -0.42
N LEU A 45 0.73 9.66 -1.40
CA LEU A 45 1.58 9.53 -2.60
C LEU A 45 2.80 10.45 -2.60
N GLU A 46 3.09 11.14 -1.49
CA GLU A 46 4.32 11.93 -1.37
C GLU A 46 5.54 11.02 -1.14
N TRP A 47 6.68 11.41 -1.72
CA TRP A 47 7.95 10.68 -1.63
C TRP A 47 9.07 11.57 -1.05
N PRO A 48 9.94 11.05 -0.17
CA PRO A 48 9.85 9.73 0.48
C PRO A 48 8.59 9.66 1.36
N SER A 49 7.95 8.49 1.41
CA SER A 49 6.76 8.30 2.26
C SER A 49 7.10 8.70 3.70
N SER A 50 6.21 9.43 4.37
CA SER A 50 6.38 10.01 5.71
C SER A 50 6.73 9.04 6.85
N GLY A 51 6.91 7.75 6.57
CA GLY A 51 7.41 6.74 7.51
C GLY A 51 8.94 6.65 7.64
N GLY A 52 9.70 7.48 6.94
CA GLY A 52 11.18 7.49 7.01
C GLY A 52 11.72 8.58 7.93
N ASN A 53 12.05 8.21 9.17
CA ASN A 53 13.11 8.84 9.96
C ASN A 53 14.22 7.80 10.15
#